data_AF-A0A349M245-F1
#
_entry.id   AF-A0A349M245-F1
#
_cell.length_a   1.000
_cell.length_b   1.000
_cell.length_c   1.000
_cell.angle_alpha   90.00
_cell.angle_beta   90.00
_cell.angle_gamma   90.00
#
_symmetry.space_group_name_H-M   'P 1'
#
loop_
_entity.id
_entity.type
_entity.pdbx_description
1 polymer ?
#
loop_
_entity_poly.entity_id
_entity_poly.type
_entity_poly.pdbx_seq_one_letter_code
_entity_poly.pdbx_strand_id
1 'polypeptide(L)'
;MSEQTDSPTPLRARAHDQNDTLRRQGQHMTDEERERSQKKFLITFAKNANVLLSAKTAKVHRSTVYEWLEKSEEFSILYHQAEMDANDAVRAEIDRRGRQGWLEPVYQGGAKVGTIRKYSDTLLVFLARSRMPEYRDASKLSIDAQVNATTTTKNAGEVLLDLRSASSAQLAALKQIALELKKNEQ
;
A
#
# COMPACT_ATOMS: atom_id res chain seq x y z
N MET A 1 50.24 -22.50 -37.02
CA MET A 1 49.46 -23.43 -36.17
C MET A 1 49.44 -22.81 -34.79
N SER A 2 48.34 -22.36 -34.20
CA SER A 2 46.93 -22.61 -34.43
C SER A 2 46.16 -21.48 -33.74
N GLU A 3 45.19 -20.91 -34.45
CA GLU A 3 44.16 -20.02 -33.91
C GLU A 3 43.22 -20.79 -32.97
N GLN A 4 42.79 -20.14 -31.89
CA GLN A 4 41.59 -20.43 -31.09
C GLN A 4 41.41 -19.23 -30.14
N THR A 5 40.78 -18.13 -30.57
CA THR A 5 39.33 -17.83 -30.45
C THR A 5 38.74 -18.20 -29.08
N ASP A 6 38.65 -17.23 -28.17
CA ASP A 6 37.69 -17.32 -27.06
C ASP A 6 36.60 -16.26 -27.28
N SER A 7 35.39 -16.76 -27.43
CA SER A 7 34.21 -16.00 -27.85
C SER A 7 33.64 -15.16 -26.72
N PRO A 8 33.02 -14.00 -27.03
CA PRO A 8 32.37 -13.18 -26.02
C PRO A 8 31.11 -13.88 -25.49
N THR A 9 31.07 -14.09 -24.17
CA THR A 9 29.90 -14.56 -23.41
C THR A 9 28.64 -13.81 -23.84
N PRO A 10 27.58 -14.49 -24.33
CA PRO A 10 26.36 -13.81 -24.71
C PRO A 10 25.69 -13.28 -23.44
N LEU A 11 25.56 -11.95 -23.37
CA LEU A 11 24.74 -11.27 -22.37
C LEU A 11 23.35 -11.91 -22.42
N ARG A 12 23.02 -12.61 -21.34
CA ARG A 12 21.77 -13.34 -21.11
C ARG A 12 20.59 -12.53 -21.66
N ALA A 13 20.06 -12.99 -22.79
CA ALA A 13 18.85 -12.46 -23.39
C ALA A 13 17.80 -12.30 -22.28
N ARG A 14 17.33 -11.07 -22.06
CA ARG A 14 16.14 -10.83 -21.25
C ARG A 14 15.06 -11.69 -21.87
N ALA A 15 14.64 -12.72 -21.15
CA ALA A 15 13.59 -13.62 -21.58
C ALA A 15 12.43 -12.75 -22.06
N HIS A 16 12.15 -12.82 -23.36
CA HIS A 16 10.88 -12.38 -23.89
C HIS A 16 9.80 -12.93 -22.97
N ASP A 17 8.93 -12.05 -22.46
CA ASP A 17 7.72 -12.40 -21.74
C ASP A 17 6.78 -13.07 -22.76
N GLN A 18 7.05 -14.36 -22.98
CA GLN A 18 6.36 -15.19 -23.95
C GLN A 18 4.95 -15.44 -23.40
N ASN A 19 3.97 -14.86 -24.10
CA ASN A 19 2.53 -15.03 -23.92
C ASN A 19 1.89 -14.18 -22.81
N ASP A 20 1.87 -12.89 -23.09
CA ASP A 20 0.68 -12.07 -22.91
C ASP A 20 -0.52 -12.78 -23.56
N THR A 21 -1.21 -13.65 -22.80
CA THR A 21 -2.42 -14.35 -23.25
C THR A 21 -3.60 -13.37 -23.28
N LEU A 22 -3.44 -12.23 -23.95
CA LEU A 22 -4.54 -11.32 -24.22
C LEU A 22 -5.55 -12.10 -25.04
N ARG A 23 -6.77 -12.16 -24.53
CA ARG A 23 -7.92 -12.64 -25.30
C ARG A 23 -7.93 -11.93 -26.65
N ARG A 24 -8.28 -12.66 -27.72
CA ARG A 24 -8.37 -12.10 -29.07
C ARG A 24 -9.21 -10.82 -29.02
N GLN A 25 -8.69 -9.74 -29.62
CA GLN A 25 -9.37 -8.45 -29.67
C GLN A 25 -10.82 -8.63 -30.14
N GLY A 26 -11.78 -8.08 -29.40
CA GLY A 26 -13.20 -8.10 -29.73
C GLY A 26 -14.06 -9.16 -29.05
N GLN A 27 -13.49 -10.08 -28.26
CA GLN A 27 -14.30 -11.07 -27.52
C GLN A 27 -14.63 -10.58 -26.10
N HIS A 28 -15.92 -10.31 -25.85
CA HIS A 28 -16.42 -10.01 -24.51
C HIS A 28 -16.43 -11.26 -23.64
N MET A 29 -16.04 -11.10 -22.38
CA MET A 29 -16.13 -12.16 -21.38
C MET A 29 -17.58 -12.51 -21.11
N THR A 30 -17.92 -13.79 -21.13
CA THR A 30 -19.23 -14.24 -20.62
C THR A 30 -19.34 -14.00 -19.12
N ASP A 31 -20.55 -13.91 -18.59
CA ASP A 31 -20.76 -13.66 -17.15
C ASP A 31 -20.17 -14.79 -16.28
N GLU A 32 -20.27 -16.05 -16.72
CA GLU A 32 -19.68 -17.21 -16.03
C GLU A 32 -18.15 -17.18 -16.02
N GLU A 33 -17.53 -16.79 -17.14
CA GLU A 33 -16.08 -16.63 -17.22
C GLU A 33 -15.60 -15.48 -16.33
N ARG A 34 -16.39 -14.39 -16.24
CA ARG A 34 -16.11 -13.26 -15.35
C ARG A 34 -16.07 -13.72 -13.91
N GLU A 35 -17.12 -14.40 -13.46
CA GLU A 35 -17.22 -14.89 -12.10
C GLU A 35 -16.06 -15.85 -11.76
N ARG A 36 -15.70 -16.76 -12.67
CA ARG A 36 -14.57 -17.67 -12.48
C ARG A 36 -13.24 -16.92 -12.36
N SER A 37 -12.99 -15.93 -13.21
CA SER A 37 -11.78 -15.11 -13.15
C SER A 37 -11.76 -14.24 -11.89
N GLN A 38 -12.88 -13.67 -11.47
CA GLN A 38 -13.01 -12.89 -10.23
C GLN A 38 -12.70 -13.76 -9.00
N LYS A 39 -13.30 -14.95 -8.89
CA LYS A 39 -13.01 -15.89 -7.79
C LYS A 39 -11.53 -16.27 -7.74
N LYS A 40 -10.92 -16.58 -8.89
CA LYS A 40 -9.50 -16.92 -8.97
C LYS A 40 -8.58 -15.74 -8.57
N PHE A 41 -8.97 -14.53 -8.96
CA PHE A 41 -8.28 -13.31 -8.55
C PHE A 41 -8.33 -13.15 -7.03
N LEU A 42 -9.54 -13.18 -6.44
CA LEU A 42 -9.77 -12.95 -5.02
C LEU A 42 -9.02 -13.95 -4.13
N ILE A 43 -9.05 -15.24 -4.47
CA ILE A 43 -8.31 -16.29 -3.72
C ILE A 43 -6.80 -16.02 -3.71
N THR A 44 -6.26 -15.54 -4.83
CA THR A 44 -4.82 -15.25 -4.93
C THR A 44 -4.49 -13.96 -4.19
N PHE A 45 -5.33 -12.94 -4.33
CA PHE A 45 -5.18 -11.64 -3.72
C PHE A 45 -5.24 -11.72 -2.19
N ALA A 46 -6.17 -12.52 -1.64
CA ALA A 46 -6.31 -12.77 -0.21
C ALA A 46 -5.06 -13.34 0.47
N LYS A 47 -4.10 -13.87 -0.29
CA LYS A 47 -2.86 -14.44 0.25
C LYS A 47 -1.67 -13.50 0.20
N ASN A 48 -1.67 -12.52 -0.71
CA ASN A 48 -0.45 -11.75 -1.03
C ASN A 48 -0.67 -10.25 -1.24
N ALA A 49 -1.91 -9.76 -1.29
CA ALA A 49 -2.26 -8.38 -1.60
C ALA A 49 -1.59 -7.82 -2.87
N ASN A 50 -1.17 -8.68 -3.80
CA ASN A 50 -0.47 -8.30 -5.02
C ASN A 50 -1.42 -8.39 -6.22
N VAL A 51 -1.87 -7.22 -6.69
CA VAL A 51 -2.81 -7.10 -7.81
C VAL A 51 -2.25 -7.69 -9.11
N LEU A 52 -0.98 -7.42 -9.43
CA LEU A 52 -0.37 -7.87 -10.69
C LEU A 52 -0.26 -9.41 -10.73
N LEU A 53 0.22 -10.01 -9.64
CA LEU A 53 0.33 -11.46 -9.50
C LEU A 53 -1.05 -12.13 -9.55
N SER A 54 -2.02 -11.55 -8.88
CA SER A 54 -3.40 -12.07 -8.82
C SER A 54 -4.10 -11.95 -10.18
N ALA A 55 -3.91 -10.84 -10.89
CA ALA A 55 -4.43 -10.63 -12.24
C ALA A 55 -3.82 -11.62 -13.25
N LYS A 56 -2.50 -11.83 -13.19
CA LYS A 56 -1.80 -12.84 -14.01
C LYS A 56 -2.35 -14.25 -13.73
N THR A 57 -2.59 -14.57 -12.46
CA THR A 57 -3.16 -15.87 -12.06
C THR A 57 -4.59 -16.04 -12.57
N ALA A 58 -5.39 -14.97 -12.55
CA ALA A 58 -6.76 -14.92 -13.07
C ALA A 58 -6.86 -14.79 -14.60
N LYS A 59 -5.72 -14.67 -15.30
CA LYS A 59 -5.62 -14.45 -16.76
C LYS A 59 -6.41 -13.23 -17.23
N VAL A 60 -6.36 -12.15 -16.46
CA VAL A 60 -6.96 -10.86 -16.81
C VAL A 60 -5.93 -9.75 -16.70
N HIS A 61 -6.16 -8.67 -17.44
CA HIS A 61 -5.33 -7.49 -17.31
C HIS A 61 -5.70 -6.74 -16.02
N ARG A 62 -4.73 -6.02 -15.42
CA ARG A 62 -4.96 -5.25 -14.20
C ARG A 62 -6.08 -4.21 -14.34
N SER A 63 -6.25 -3.62 -15.53
CA SER A 63 -7.30 -2.63 -15.79
C SER A 63 -8.69 -3.24 -15.65
N THR A 64 -8.87 -4.49 -16.09
CA THR A 64 -10.13 -5.22 -15.98
C THR A 64 -10.56 -5.40 -14.52
N VAL A 65 -9.60 -5.57 -13.60
CA VAL A 65 -9.89 -5.65 -12.16
C VAL A 65 -10.42 -4.33 -11.63
N TYR A 66 -9.82 -3.20 -12.02
CA TYR A 66 -10.30 -1.88 -11.63
C TYR A 66 -11.67 -1.56 -12.22
N GLU A 67 -11.95 -1.99 -13.46
CA GLU A 67 -13.29 -1.89 -14.02
C GLU A 67 -14.33 -2.69 -13.23
N TRP A 68 -13.98 -3.89 -12.73
CA TRP A 68 -14.88 -4.66 -11.87
C TRP A 68 -15.14 -3.96 -10.54
N LEU A 69 -14.12 -3.32 -9.95
CA LEU A 69 -14.24 -2.54 -8.72
C LEU A 69 -15.19 -1.35 -8.88
N GLU A 70 -15.16 -0.69 -10.04
CA GLU A 70 -16.03 0.46 -10.32
C GLU A 70 -17.48 0.04 -10.62
N LYS A 71 -17.66 -1.08 -11.36
CA LYS A 71 -18.97 -1.48 -11.89
C LYS A 71 -19.75 -2.44 -10.98
N SER A 72 -19.09 -3.13 -10.05
CA SER A 72 -19.71 -4.16 -9.20
C SER A 72 -19.41 -3.91 -7.73
N GLU A 73 -20.43 -3.52 -6.99
CA GLU A 73 -20.36 -3.33 -5.54
C GLU A 73 -20.01 -4.64 -4.82
N GLU A 74 -20.61 -5.76 -5.24
CA GLU A 74 -20.32 -7.09 -4.68
C GLU A 74 -18.84 -7.46 -4.83
N PHE A 75 -18.26 -7.24 -6.01
CA PHE A 75 -16.83 -7.51 -6.22
C PHE A 75 -15.94 -6.60 -5.37
N SER A 76 -16.33 -5.33 -5.21
CA SER A 76 -15.62 -4.37 -4.35
C SER A 76 -15.58 -4.81 -2.89
N ILE A 77 -16.72 -5.25 -2.35
CA ILE A 77 -16.79 -5.78 -0.98
C ILE A 77 -15.88 -6.99 -0.82
N LEU A 78 -15.96 -7.96 -1.75
CA LEU A 78 -15.11 -9.15 -1.71
C LEU A 78 -13.62 -8.82 -1.86
N TYR A 79 -13.29 -7.82 -2.68
CA TYR A 79 -11.92 -7.35 -2.86
C TYR A 79 -11.34 -6.79 -1.56
N HIS A 80 -12.09 -5.92 -0.87
CA HIS A 80 -11.65 -5.36 0.40
C HIS A 80 -11.57 -6.41 1.50
N GLN A 81 -12.47 -7.39 1.52
CA GLN A 81 -12.36 -8.52 2.44
C GLN A 81 -11.08 -9.33 2.17
N ALA A 82 -10.77 -9.62 0.91
CA ALA A 82 -9.53 -10.29 0.54
C ALA A 82 -8.28 -9.47 0.92
N GLU A 83 -8.32 -8.15 0.77
CA GLU A 83 -7.25 -7.26 1.24
C GLU A 83 -7.05 -7.36 2.76
N MET A 84 -8.13 -7.41 3.53
CA MET A 84 -8.07 -7.61 4.98
C MET A 84 -7.46 -8.96 5.35
N ASP A 85 -7.85 -10.04 4.68
CA ASP A 85 -7.31 -11.38 4.90
C ASP A 85 -5.79 -11.43 4.62
N ALA A 86 -5.34 -10.79 3.54
CA ALA A 86 -3.93 -10.69 3.21
C ALA A 86 -3.14 -9.89 4.26
N ASN A 87 -3.73 -8.80 4.75
CA ASN A 87 -3.15 -7.99 5.83
C ASN A 87 -3.06 -8.79 7.13
N ASP A 88 -4.03 -9.64 7.45
CA ASP A 88 -3.98 -10.52 8.62
C ASP A 88 -2.87 -11.58 8.50
N ALA A 89 -2.65 -12.14 7.31
CA ALA A 89 -1.52 -13.02 7.06
C ALA A 89 -0.17 -12.31 7.31
N VAL A 90 -0.06 -11.05 6.89
CA VAL A 90 1.13 -10.22 7.18
C VAL A 90 1.28 -9.98 8.67
N ARG A 91 0.20 -9.62 9.38
CA ARG A 91 0.21 -9.43 10.85
C ARG A 91 0.67 -10.69 11.57
N ALA A 92 0.20 -11.87 11.13
CA ALA A 92 0.60 -13.15 11.70
C ALA A 92 2.11 -13.41 11.52
N GLU A 93 2.69 -13.11 10.36
CA GLU A 93 4.13 -13.29 10.12
C GLU A 93 4.98 -12.26 10.87
N ILE A 94 4.52 -11.00 10.97
CA ILE A 94 5.14 -9.97 11.81
C ILE A 94 5.22 -10.46 13.25
N ASP A 95 4.12 -11.00 13.75
CA ASP A 95 4.01 -11.53 15.10
C ASP A 95 4.91 -12.73 15.34
N ARG A 96 4.90 -13.70 14.40
CA ARG A 96 5.74 -14.89 14.45
C ARG A 96 7.23 -14.51 14.47
N ARG A 97 7.68 -13.60 13.61
CA ARG A 97 9.10 -13.19 13.58
C ARG A 97 9.51 -12.26 14.71
N GLY A 98 8.59 -11.38 15.14
CA GLY A 98 8.83 -10.44 16.22
C GLY A 98 8.87 -11.15 17.58
N ARG A 99 7.78 -11.84 17.95
CA ARG A 99 7.62 -12.44 19.29
C ARG A 99 8.18 -13.85 19.40
N GLN A 100 7.95 -14.70 18.40
CA GLN A 100 8.37 -16.12 18.46
C GLN A 100 9.76 -16.36 17.85
N GLY A 101 10.18 -15.46 16.97
CA GLY A 101 11.46 -15.53 16.26
C GLY A 101 11.50 -16.59 15.15
N TRP A 102 12.69 -16.79 14.58
CA TRP A 102 12.99 -17.88 13.66
C TRP A 102 14.32 -18.55 14.02
N LEU A 103 14.50 -19.79 13.57
CA LEU A 103 15.76 -20.51 13.74
C LEU A 103 16.69 -20.14 12.58
N GLU A 104 17.78 -19.45 12.89
CA GLU A 104 18.85 -19.17 11.95
C GLU A 104 19.90 -20.29 12.03
N PRO A 105 20.25 -20.95 10.92
CA PRO A 105 21.31 -21.96 10.91
C PRO A 105 22.68 -21.30 11.12
N VAL A 106 23.48 -21.87 12.01
CA VAL A 106 24.85 -21.43 12.28
C VAL A 106 25.82 -22.35 11.55
N TYR A 107 26.74 -21.77 10.80
CA TYR A 107 27.79 -22.48 10.08
C TYR A 107 29.16 -22.12 10.64
N GLN A 108 30.00 -23.13 10.84
CA GLN A 108 31.40 -22.98 11.24
C GLN A 108 32.24 -23.93 10.39
N GLY A 109 33.30 -23.41 9.76
CA GLY A 109 34.14 -24.21 8.85
C GLY A 109 33.40 -24.81 7.65
N GLY A 110 32.30 -24.20 7.20
CA GLY A 110 31.48 -24.71 6.08
C GLY A 110 30.45 -25.78 6.47
N ALA A 111 30.46 -26.27 7.72
CA ALA A 111 29.47 -27.22 8.21
C ALA A 111 28.41 -26.53 9.07
N LYS A 112 27.15 -26.96 8.97
CA LYS A 112 26.08 -26.51 9.88
C LYS A 112 26.33 -27.10 11.27
N VAL A 113 26.63 -26.24 12.24
CA VAL A 113 26.97 -26.65 13.61
C VAL A 113 25.82 -26.49 14.60
N GLY A 114 24.76 -25.75 14.23
CA GLY A 114 23.60 -25.58 15.10
C GLY A 114 22.55 -24.63 14.54
N THR A 115 21.63 -24.20 15.41
CA THR A 115 20.64 -23.17 15.12
C THR A 115 20.50 -22.24 16.31
N ILE A 116 20.41 -20.93 16.05
CA ILE A 116 20.11 -19.92 17.08
C ILE A 116 18.72 -19.36 16.79
N ARG A 117 17.93 -19.15 17.85
CA ARG A 117 16.65 -18.45 17.74
C ARG A 117 16.93 -16.95 17.67
N LYS A 118 16.54 -16.31 16.58
CA LYS A 118 16.62 -14.85 16.40
C LYS A 118 15.23 -14.24 16.35
N TYR A 119 15.17 -12.99 16.81
CA TYR A 119 13.96 -12.18 16.83
C TYR A 119 14.19 -10.96 15.96
N SER A 120 13.09 -10.33 15.53
CA SER A 120 13.16 -9.08 14.78
C SER A 120 12.65 -7.93 15.64
N ASP A 121 13.58 -7.20 16.25
CA ASP A 121 13.28 -6.06 17.12
C ASP A 121 12.53 -4.96 16.36
N THR A 122 12.86 -4.75 15.07
CA THR A 122 12.13 -3.82 14.21
C THR A 122 10.65 -4.20 14.09
N LEU A 123 10.33 -5.48 13.91
CA LEU A 123 8.95 -5.96 13.84
C LEU A 123 8.22 -5.84 15.19
N LEU A 124 8.94 -6.02 16.31
CA LEU A 124 8.40 -5.75 17.65
C LEU A 124 8.06 -4.27 17.83
N VAL A 125 8.91 -3.35 17.37
CA VAL A 125 8.64 -1.90 17.40
C VAL A 125 7.43 -1.56 16.54
N PHE A 126 7.28 -2.13 15.34
CA PHE A 126 6.06 -1.94 14.53
C PHE A 126 4.80 -2.44 15.23
N LEU A 127 4.88 -3.60 15.90
CA LEU A 127 3.78 -4.16 16.66
C LEU A 127 3.40 -3.26 17.85
N ALA A 128 4.39 -2.72 18.57
CA ALA A 128 4.20 -1.78 19.66
C ALA A 128 3.51 -0.50 19.16
N ARG A 129 4.04 0.14 18.11
CA ARG A 129 3.45 1.32 17.46
C ARG A 129 2.01 1.11 17.01
N SER A 130 1.69 -0.07 16.49
CA SER A 130 0.34 -0.39 16.04
C SER A 130 -0.66 -0.44 17.20
N ARG A 131 -0.30 -1.11 18.30
CA ARG A 131 -1.20 -1.38 19.44
C ARG A 131 -1.24 -0.30 20.51
N MET A 132 -0.12 0.37 20.74
CA MET A 132 0.11 1.26 21.87
C MET A 132 0.38 2.68 21.36
N PRO A 133 -0.57 3.63 21.53
CA PRO A 133 -0.46 5.00 21.04
C PRO A 133 0.80 5.73 21.50
N GLU A 134 1.28 5.45 22.71
CA GLU A 134 2.47 6.05 23.33
C GLU A 134 3.77 5.72 22.60
N TYR A 135 3.81 4.65 21.80
CA TYR A 135 4.96 4.29 20.98
C TYR A 135 4.87 4.85 19.55
N ARG A 136 3.76 5.48 19.16
CA ARG A 136 3.59 6.09 17.84
C ARG A 136 4.47 7.32 17.73
N ASP A 137 5.00 7.54 16.53
CA ASP A 137 5.81 8.72 16.26
C ASP A 137 4.92 9.97 16.36
N ALA A 138 5.37 10.96 17.15
CA ALA A 138 4.68 12.24 17.24
C ALA A 138 4.78 12.94 15.88
N SER A 139 3.66 13.04 15.16
CA SER A 139 3.58 13.79 13.91
C SER A 139 3.77 15.28 14.21
N LYS A 140 4.99 15.80 14.01
CA LYS A 140 5.22 17.24 13.96
C LYS A 140 4.55 17.79 12.70
N LEU A 141 3.35 18.32 12.84
CA LEU A 141 2.70 19.10 11.80
C LEU A 141 3.37 20.48 11.78
N SER A 142 4.36 20.68 10.89
CA SER A 142 4.85 22.01 10.56
C SER A 142 3.86 22.67 9.61
N ILE A 143 3.03 23.56 10.14
CA ILE A 143 2.17 24.42 9.32
C ILE A 143 3.01 25.63 8.92
N ASP A 144 3.80 25.49 7.85
CA ASP A 144 4.42 26.63 7.16
C ASP A 144 3.39 27.25 6.20
N ALA A 145 2.28 27.72 6.76
CA ALA A 145 1.32 28.49 5.98
C ALA A 145 1.80 29.95 5.93
N GLN A 146 2.54 30.32 4.88
CA GLN A 146 2.56 31.71 4.43
C GLN A 146 1.14 32.08 4.00
N VAL A 147 0.40 32.68 4.92
CA VAL A 147 -0.92 33.24 4.64
C VAL A 147 -0.73 34.50 3.80
N ASN A 148 -0.82 34.37 2.48
CA ASN A 148 -1.00 35.51 1.59
C ASN A 148 -2.45 36.03 1.74
N ALA A 149 -2.74 36.72 2.83
CA ALA A 149 -4.02 37.39 3.00
C ALA A 149 -3.99 38.71 2.21
N THR A 150 -4.76 38.80 1.13
CA THR A 150 -5.10 40.07 0.50
C THR A 150 -6.26 40.69 1.26
N THR A 151 -5.96 41.48 2.30
CA THR A 151 -6.99 42.17 3.09
C THR A 151 -7.53 43.35 2.28
N THR A 152 -8.80 43.27 1.86
CA THR A 152 -9.54 44.45 1.35
C THR A 152 -10.37 45.01 2.50
N THR A 153 -9.92 46.13 3.07
CA THR A 153 -10.67 46.89 4.09
C THR A 153 -11.81 47.64 3.42
N LYS A 154 -13.06 47.33 3.78
CA LYS A 154 -14.22 48.10 3.31
C LYS A 154 -14.70 49.14 4.32
N ASN A 155 -14.47 48.98 5.63
CA ASN A 155 -14.69 49.98 6.70
C ASN A 155 -13.99 49.58 8.01
N ALA A 156 -13.71 50.56 8.88
CA ALA A 156 -13.05 50.36 10.17
C ALA A 156 -13.88 49.44 11.10
N GLY A 157 -13.48 48.17 11.18
CA GLY A 157 -14.01 47.22 12.16
C GLY A 157 -14.42 45.85 11.61
N GLU A 158 -14.59 45.69 10.29
CA GLU A 158 -15.02 44.41 9.70
C GLU A 158 -13.97 43.87 8.71
N VAL A 159 -13.39 42.71 9.05
CA VAL A 159 -12.51 41.94 8.17
C VAL A 159 -13.32 40.80 7.57
N LEU A 160 -13.64 40.91 6.28
CA LEU A 160 -14.31 39.85 5.54
C LEU A 160 -13.25 38.90 4.95
N LEU A 161 -13.21 37.65 5.44
CA LEU A 161 -12.34 36.60 4.88
C LEU A 161 -13.09 35.88 3.76
N ASP A 162 -12.53 35.88 2.54
CA ASP A 162 -13.09 35.11 1.42
C ASP A 162 -12.71 33.63 1.55
N LEU A 163 -13.70 32.76 1.75
CA LEU A 163 -13.52 31.34 2.05
C LEU A 163 -13.78 30.41 0.86
N ARG A 164 -14.02 30.95 -0.35
CA ARG A 164 -14.44 30.17 -1.52
C ARG A 164 -13.42 29.13 -2.00
N SER A 165 -12.14 29.29 -1.67
CA SER A 165 -11.03 28.39 -2.03
C SER A 165 -10.45 27.60 -0.85
N ALA A 166 -11.05 27.69 0.34
CA ALA A 166 -10.53 27.01 1.52
C ALA A 166 -10.77 25.49 1.47
N SER A 167 -9.72 24.72 1.70
CA SER A 167 -9.80 23.27 1.88
C SER A 167 -10.52 22.90 3.19
N SER A 168 -11.05 21.68 3.27
CA SER A 168 -11.72 21.17 4.47
C SER A 168 -10.82 21.20 5.72
N ALA A 169 -9.51 21.00 5.54
CA ALA A 169 -8.51 21.11 6.61
C ALA A 169 -8.35 22.56 7.11
N GLN A 170 -8.34 23.54 6.19
CA GLN A 170 -8.24 24.96 6.55
C GLN A 170 -9.49 25.44 7.30
N LEU A 171 -10.68 24.98 6.90
CA LEU A 171 -11.93 25.28 7.60
C LEU A 171 -11.97 24.69 9.02
N ALA A 172 -11.44 23.48 9.20
CA ALA A 172 -11.34 22.86 10.51
C ALA A 172 -10.39 23.64 11.44
N ALA A 173 -9.23 24.07 10.93
CA ALA A 173 -8.28 24.89 11.68
C ALA A 173 -8.89 26.25 12.08
N LEU A 174 -9.59 26.92 11.16
CA LEU A 174 -10.26 28.19 11.43
C LEU A 174 -11.33 28.05 12.54
N LYS A 175 -12.08 26.95 12.52
CA LYS A 175 -13.08 26.65 13.56
C LYS A 175 -12.44 26.48 14.94
N GLN A 176 -11.27 25.85 15.02
CA GLN A 176 -10.54 25.70 16.29
C GLN A 176 -10.05 27.05 16.81
N ILE A 177 -9.47 27.88 15.94
CA ILE A 177 -9.01 29.23 16.31
C ILE A 177 -10.17 30.08 16.82
N ALA A 178 -11.32 30.08 16.12
CA ALA A 178 -12.51 30.79 16.57
C ALA A 178 -13.03 30.30 17.93
N LEU A 179 -12.91 28.99 18.20
CA LEU A 179 -13.30 28.40 19.48
C LEU A 179 -12.35 28.81 20.63
N GLU A 180 -11.05 28.89 20.35
CA GLU A 180 -10.05 29.36 21.32
C GLU A 180 -10.20 30.84 21.64
N LEU A 181 -10.46 31.68 20.63
CA LEU A 181 -10.74 33.11 20.85
C LEU A 181 -11.97 33.30 21.73
N LYS A 182 -13.05 32.56 21.47
CA LYS A 182 -14.27 32.59 22.30
C LYS A 182 -14.02 32.13 23.74
N LYS A 183 -13.09 31.21 23.97
CA LYS A 183 -12.71 30.77 25.32
C LYS A 183 -11.88 31.81 26.08
N ASN A 184 -11.08 32.60 25.38
CA ASN A 184 -10.24 33.64 25.98
C ASN A 184 -11.01 34.95 26.28
N GLU A 185 -12.23 35.09 25.77
CA GLU A 185 -13.13 36.23 26.05
C GLU A 185 -14.06 36.00 27.27
N GLN A 186 -14.01 34.83 27.92
CA GLN A 186 -14.71 34.54 29.18
C GLN A 186 -13.75 34.59 30.38
#